data_AF-A0A0E3BKH9-F1
#
_entry.id   AF-A0A0E3BKH9-F1
#
_cell.length_a   1.000
_cell.length_b   1.000
_cell.length_c   1.000
_cell.angle_alpha   90.00
_cell.angle_beta   90.00
_cell.angle_gamma   90.00
#
_symmetry.space_group_name_H-M   'P 1'
#
loop_
_entity.id
_entity.type
_entity.pdbx_description
1 polymer ?
#
loop_
_entity_poly.entity_id
_entity_poly.type
_entity_poly.pdbx_seq_one_letter_code
_entity_poly.pdbx_strand_id
1 'polypeptide(L)'
;MDPQSNRITGVRIDEQTIWLALTDGRELAEPIKRHIRLESAAPEQRLAWALTDEDHGLNWPALWQPSAAGMVSVWDLDQDSLYNQAMGALLAAQWDITRISPVQHELVALWRMEADINNGGFLQFLGNWGLANHQLTLQALQAIGAPITRQCLQDMFAVLKRFEEGPENVDYSDLPALLTDAEHEQLQELEEAFWDYPEPLNKLVVMHYGPVQ
;
A
#
# COMPACT_ATOMS: atom_id res chain seq x y z
N MET A 1 12.65 -4.47 13.96
CA MET A 1 13.21 -3.14 13.70
C MET A 1 12.86 -2.21 14.84
N ASP A 2 13.72 -1.25 15.15
CA ASP A 2 13.44 -0.20 16.14
C ASP A 2 12.68 0.94 15.43
N PRO A 3 11.42 1.25 15.76
CA PRO A 3 10.69 2.35 15.12
C PRO A 3 11.42 3.70 15.23
N GLN A 4 12.35 3.84 16.19
CA GLN A 4 13.20 5.02 16.28
C GLN A 4 14.13 5.16 15.08
N SER A 5 14.53 4.08 14.38
CA SER A 5 15.44 4.16 13.22
C SER A 5 14.89 4.97 12.06
N ASN A 6 13.57 5.08 11.96
CA ASN A 6 12.88 5.74 10.85
C ASN A 6 12.50 7.21 11.15
N ARG A 7 12.96 7.79 12.27
CA ARG A 7 12.64 9.19 12.61
C ARG A 7 13.43 10.16 11.74
N ILE A 8 12.77 11.21 11.30
CA ILE A 8 13.36 12.31 10.54
C ILE A 8 14.23 13.15 11.47
N THR A 9 15.50 13.34 11.10
CA THR A 9 16.48 14.18 11.80
C THR A 9 16.88 15.43 11.01
N GLY A 10 16.60 15.44 9.71
CA GLY A 10 16.87 16.57 8.83
C GLY A 10 15.95 16.59 7.63
N VAL A 11 15.62 17.79 7.18
CA VAL A 11 14.78 18.03 5.99
C VAL A 11 15.48 19.06 5.12
N ARG A 12 15.67 18.72 3.83
CA ARG A 12 16.17 19.64 2.82
C ARG A 12 15.22 19.63 1.63
N ILE A 13 14.82 20.79 1.15
CA ILE A 13 13.88 20.92 0.04
C ILE A 13 14.53 21.80 -1.02
N ASP A 14 14.60 21.29 -2.25
CA ASP A 14 15.01 22.06 -3.42
C ASP A 14 13.82 22.28 -4.38
N GLU A 15 14.08 22.72 -5.61
CA GLU A 15 13.03 23.01 -6.58
C GLU A 15 12.18 21.79 -6.96
N GLN A 16 12.75 20.59 -6.87
CA GLN A 16 12.16 19.36 -7.41
C GLN A 16 11.99 18.25 -6.36
N THR A 17 12.74 18.29 -5.26
CA THR A 17 12.89 17.13 -4.36
C THR A 17 12.86 17.55 -2.90
N ILE A 18 12.22 16.71 -2.09
CA ILE A 18 12.25 16.74 -0.63
C ILE A 18 13.20 15.62 -0.20
N TRP A 19 14.17 15.95 0.63
CA TRP A 19 15.17 15.04 1.16
C TRP A 19 15.00 14.91 2.67
N LEU A 20 14.88 13.67 3.15
CA LEU A 20 14.69 13.34 4.56
C LEU A 20 15.91 12.56 5.06
N ALA A 21 16.65 13.11 6.01
CA ALA A 21 17.69 12.38 6.72
C ALA A 21 17.08 11.64 7.91
N LEU A 22 17.36 10.35 8.05
CA LEU A 22 16.82 9.51 9.11
C LEU A 22 17.86 9.24 10.20
N THR A 23 17.39 8.91 11.40
CA THR A 23 18.21 8.52 12.55
C THR A 23 19.14 7.33 12.31
N ASP A 24 18.79 6.43 11.38
CA ASP A 24 19.63 5.31 10.97
C ASP A 24 20.71 5.67 9.93
N GLY A 25 20.80 6.94 9.56
CA GLY A 25 21.76 7.46 8.59
C GLY A 25 21.32 7.32 7.14
N ARG A 26 20.14 6.75 6.85
CA ARG A 26 19.57 6.76 5.49
C ARG A 26 19.10 8.17 5.11
N GLU A 27 19.12 8.44 3.81
CA GLU A 27 18.51 9.62 3.21
C GLU A 27 17.44 9.16 2.21
N LEU A 28 16.21 9.63 2.40
CA LEU A 28 15.10 9.37 1.48
C LEU A 28 14.86 10.61 0.62
N ALA A 29 14.48 10.39 -0.63
CA ALA A 29 14.18 11.45 -1.60
C ALA A 29 12.76 11.29 -2.12
N GLU A 30 11.95 12.34 -2.02
CA GLU A 30 10.59 12.38 -2.55
C GLU A 30 10.43 13.51 -3.57
N PRO A 31 10.11 13.20 -4.84
CA PRO A 31 9.83 14.21 -5.86
C PRO A 31 8.59 15.05 -5.53
N ILE A 32 8.74 16.38 -5.53
CA ILE A 32 7.66 17.34 -5.22
C ILE A 32 6.44 17.14 -6.12
N LYS A 33 6.65 16.76 -7.40
CA LYS A 33 5.58 16.50 -8.38
C LYS A 33 4.60 15.39 -7.99
N ARG A 34 4.94 14.53 -7.01
CA ARG A 34 4.01 13.52 -6.47
C ARG A 34 2.95 14.14 -5.56
N HIS A 35 3.16 15.38 -5.12
CA HIS A 35 2.26 16.11 -4.23
C HIS A 35 1.80 17.40 -4.92
N ILE A 36 0.63 17.35 -5.58
CA ILE A 36 0.08 18.48 -6.36
C ILE A 36 0.07 19.83 -5.60
N ARG A 37 -0.14 19.79 -4.28
CA ARG A 37 -0.14 20.97 -3.41
C ARG A 37 1.25 21.56 -3.21
N LEU A 38 2.28 20.73 -3.06
CA LEU A 38 3.67 21.17 -2.94
C LEU A 38 4.20 21.63 -4.31
N GLU A 39 3.84 20.94 -5.39
CA GLU A 39 4.17 21.34 -6.76
C GLU A 39 3.63 22.74 -7.08
N SER A 40 2.37 23.01 -6.69
CA SER A 40 1.72 24.31 -6.91
C SER A 40 2.18 25.42 -5.95
N ALA A 41 2.84 25.07 -4.84
CA ALA A 41 3.29 26.03 -3.83
C ALA A 41 4.54 26.80 -4.27
N ALA A 42 4.65 28.06 -3.86
CA ALA A 42 5.87 28.84 -4.03
C ALA A 42 7.02 28.26 -3.18
N PRO A 43 8.30 28.43 -3.59
CA PRO A 43 9.43 27.87 -2.87
C PRO A 43 9.45 28.20 -1.37
N GLU A 44 9.11 29.43 -0.99
CA GLU A 44 9.03 29.88 0.39
C GLU A 44 7.93 29.18 1.20
N GLN A 45 6.81 28.80 0.56
CA GLN A 45 5.72 28.07 1.22
C GLN A 45 6.10 26.62 1.50
N ARG A 46 6.95 26.03 0.66
CA ARG A 46 7.47 24.66 0.85
C ARG A 46 8.41 24.56 2.04
N LEU A 47 8.97 25.67 2.53
CA LEU A 47 9.80 25.68 3.74
C LEU A 47 8.97 25.71 5.04
N ALA A 48 7.67 25.99 4.96
CA ALA A 48 6.77 26.08 6.11
C ALA A 48 6.16 24.71 6.49
N TRP A 49 7.01 23.71 6.73
CA TRP A 49 6.59 22.37 7.14
C TRP A 49 6.62 22.19 8.67
N ALA A 50 5.93 21.17 9.15
CA ALA A 50 5.94 20.69 10.53
C ALA A 50 6.06 19.15 10.56
N LEU A 51 6.77 18.60 11.54
CA LEU A 51 6.83 17.15 11.76
C LEU A 51 5.49 16.63 12.29
N THR A 52 5.21 15.36 12.02
CA THR A 52 4.18 14.60 12.74
C THR A 52 4.64 14.28 14.17
N ASP A 53 3.71 13.89 15.05
CA ASP A 53 4.00 13.69 16.48
C ASP A 53 5.10 12.64 16.77
N GLU A 54 5.29 11.66 15.88
CA GLU A 54 6.33 10.63 16.00
C GLU A 54 7.59 10.91 15.13
N ASP A 55 7.64 12.06 14.45
CA ASP A 55 8.70 12.47 13.52
C ASP A 55 8.91 11.52 12.31
N HIS A 56 7.86 10.78 11.90
CA HIS A 56 7.90 9.92 10.71
C HIS A 56 7.30 10.55 9.46
N GLY A 57 6.83 11.79 9.54
CA GLY A 57 6.23 12.47 8.39
C GLY A 57 6.28 13.99 8.50
N LEU A 58 5.97 14.64 7.37
CA LEU A 58 5.92 16.09 7.24
C LEU A 58 4.51 16.54 6.82
N ASN A 59 4.03 17.59 7.47
CA ASN A 59 2.82 18.31 7.12
C ASN A 59 3.16 19.74 6.68
N TRP A 60 2.33 20.33 5.82
CA TRP A 60 2.36 21.76 5.48
C TRP A 60 1.02 22.39 5.87
N PRO A 61 0.85 22.83 7.14
CA PRO A 61 -0.44 23.28 7.66
C PRO A 61 -1.04 24.46 6.88
N ALA A 62 -0.18 25.29 6.26
CA ALA A 62 -0.61 26.40 5.41
C ALA A 62 -1.14 25.97 4.02
N LEU A 63 -0.79 24.76 3.56
CA LEU A 63 -1.17 24.21 2.26
C LEU A 63 -2.31 23.18 2.36
N TRP A 64 -2.40 22.45 3.48
CA TRP A 64 -3.42 21.44 3.69
C TRP A 64 -3.63 21.13 5.18
N GLN A 65 -4.79 20.55 5.50
CA GLN A 65 -5.08 20.05 6.84
C GLN A 65 -4.05 18.96 7.22
N PRO A 66 -3.38 19.08 8.39
CA PRO A 66 -2.44 18.06 8.84
C PRO A 66 -3.10 16.70 9.05
N SER A 67 -2.37 15.62 8.77
CA SER A 67 -2.72 14.24 9.11
C SER A 67 -1.69 13.63 10.05
N ALA A 68 -2.06 12.55 10.75
CA ALA A 68 -1.15 11.83 11.64
C ALA A 68 0.03 11.19 10.88
N ALA A 69 -0.20 10.70 9.66
CA ALA A 69 0.83 10.13 8.79
C ALA A 69 1.73 11.21 8.15
N GLY A 70 1.22 12.44 7.99
CA GLY A 70 1.86 13.48 7.19
C GLY A 70 1.39 13.48 5.73
N MET A 71 1.67 14.57 5.02
CA MET A 71 1.55 14.64 3.57
C MET A 71 2.69 13.89 2.87
N VAL A 72 3.87 13.87 3.50
CA VAL A 72 5.03 13.06 3.11
C VAL A 72 5.35 12.17 4.30
N SER A 73 5.38 10.85 4.10
CA SER A 73 5.54 9.85 5.16
C SER A 73 6.74 8.96 4.87
N VAL A 74 7.63 8.76 5.86
CA VAL A 74 8.75 7.82 5.76
C VAL A 74 8.24 6.40 5.53
N TRP A 75 7.09 6.04 6.12
CA TRP A 75 6.49 4.71 5.95
C TRP A 75 6.03 4.48 4.51
N ASP A 76 5.43 5.48 3.86
CA ASP A 76 5.01 5.39 2.46
C ASP A 76 6.23 5.24 1.54
N LEU A 77 7.27 6.03 1.77
CA LEU A 77 8.50 6.00 0.97
C LEU A 77 9.25 4.67 1.09
N ASP A 78 9.35 4.13 2.30
CA ASP A 78 9.99 2.84 2.54
C ASP A 78 9.15 1.68 1.98
N GLN A 79 7.81 1.72 2.09
CA GLN A 79 6.93 0.73 1.47
C GLN A 79 7.04 0.78 -0.06
N ASP A 80 6.98 1.96 -0.67
CA ASP A 80 7.19 2.16 -2.11
C ASP A 80 8.53 1.55 -2.55
N SER A 81 9.60 1.76 -1.78
CA SER A 81 10.91 1.17 -2.07
C SER A 81 10.87 -0.36 -2.04
N LEU A 82 10.25 -0.96 -1.02
CA LEU A 82 10.11 -2.42 -0.91
C LEU A 82 9.30 -3.00 -2.07
N TYR A 83 8.16 -2.38 -2.43
CA TYR A 83 7.35 -2.79 -3.57
C TYR A 83 8.08 -2.64 -4.89
N ASN A 84 8.74 -1.51 -5.13
CA ASN A 84 9.52 -1.30 -6.35
C ASN A 84 10.66 -2.31 -6.51
N GLN A 85 11.33 -2.69 -5.41
CA GLN A 85 12.36 -3.73 -5.44
C GLN A 85 11.78 -5.10 -5.77
N ALA A 86 10.66 -5.49 -5.15
CA ALA A 86 10.01 -6.77 -5.40
C ALA A 86 9.44 -6.87 -6.84
N MET A 87 8.76 -5.82 -7.30
CA MET A 87 8.25 -5.72 -8.68
C MET A 87 9.39 -5.70 -9.70
N GLY A 88 10.50 -5.00 -9.41
CA GLY A 88 11.70 -5.00 -10.23
C GLY A 88 12.35 -6.38 -10.35
N ALA A 89 12.40 -7.14 -9.25
CA ALA A 89 12.87 -8.52 -9.25
C ALA A 89 11.96 -9.43 -10.08
N LEU A 90 10.64 -9.29 -9.96
CA LEU A 90 9.68 -10.03 -10.77
C LEU A 90 9.81 -9.70 -12.26
N LEU A 91 9.98 -8.43 -12.60
CA LEU A 91 10.23 -8.00 -13.98
C LEU A 91 11.54 -8.61 -14.53
N ALA A 92 12.62 -8.60 -13.75
CA ALA A 92 13.89 -9.22 -14.12
C ALA A 92 13.76 -10.75 -14.29
N ALA A 93 12.86 -11.37 -13.54
CA ALA A 93 12.46 -12.77 -13.69
C ALA A 93 11.49 -13.02 -14.86
N GLN A 94 11.16 -12.00 -15.66
CA GLN A 94 10.19 -12.08 -16.77
C GLN A 94 8.79 -12.52 -16.32
N TRP A 95 8.35 -12.00 -15.17
CA TRP A 95 7.05 -12.28 -14.55
C TRP A 95 6.87 -13.71 -14.02
N ASP A 96 7.95 -14.49 -13.95
CA ASP A 96 7.93 -15.82 -13.36
C ASP A 96 8.11 -15.75 -11.83
N ILE A 97 7.00 -15.90 -11.11
CA ILE A 97 6.96 -15.89 -9.63
C ILE A 97 7.79 -17.00 -9.00
N THR A 98 8.13 -18.08 -9.73
CA THR A 98 8.96 -19.18 -9.20
C THR A 98 10.44 -18.81 -9.14
N ARG A 99 10.82 -17.67 -9.72
CA ARG A 99 12.21 -17.19 -9.82
C ARG A 99 12.51 -16.00 -8.91
N ILE A 100 11.54 -15.56 -8.10
CA ILE A 100 11.73 -14.56 -7.05
C ILE A 100 11.71 -15.22 -5.67
N SER A 101 12.23 -14.53 -4.66
CA SER A 101 12.21 -15.05 -3.29
C SER A 101 10.78 -15.08 -2.72
N PRO A 102 10.51 -15.91 -1.69
CA PRO A 102 9.21 -15.91 -1.02
C PRO A 102 8.78 -14.53 -0.51
N VAL A 103 9.71 -13.78 0.10
CA VAL A 103 9.47 -12.41 0.57
C VAL A 103 9.11 -11.46 -0.58
N GLN A 104 9.80 -11.56 -1.72
CA GLN A 104 9.45 -10.76 -2.89
C GLN A 104 8.05 -11.11 -3.41
N HIS A 105 7.67 -12.39 -3.38
CA HIS A 105 6.35 -12.83 -3.82
C HIS A 105 5.24 -12.31 -2.89
N GLU A 106 5.46 -12.32 -1.58
CA GLU A 106 4.55 -11.73 -0.60
C GLU A 106 4.39 -10.21 -0.81
N LEU A 107 5.49 -9.48 -1.00
CA LEU A 107 5.46 -8.05 -1.30
C LEU A 107 4.73 -7.75 -2.62
N VAL A 108 4.93 -8.56 -3.67
CA VAL A 108 4.18 -8.47 -4.93
C VAL A 108 2.68 -8.70 -4.69
N ALA A 109 2.31 -9.70 -3.89
CA ALA A 109 0.92 -10.01 -3.61
C ALA A 109 0.20 -8.88 -2.84
N LEU A 110 0.90 -8.25 -1.88
CA LEU A 110 0.41 -7.07 -1.18
C LEU A 110 0.28 -5.85 -2.11
N TRP A 111 1.29 -5.57 -2.94
CA TRP A 111 1.24 -4.48 -3.91
C TRP A 111 0.07 -4.64 -4.91
N ARG A 112 -0.14 -5.86 -5.43
CA ARG A 112 -1.25 -6.17 -6.34
C ARG A 112 -2.61 -5.92 -5.70
N MET A 113 -2.76 -6.30 -4.43
CA MET A 113 -3.98 -6.04 -3.66
C MET A 113 -4.24 -4.55 -3.54
N GLU A 114 -3.28 -3.78 -3.03
CA GLU A 114 -3.47 -2.33 -2.87
C GLU A 114 -3.68 -1.63 -4.21
N ALA A 115 -2.94 -2.02 -5.25
CA ALA A 115 -3.06 -1.41 -6.58
C ALA A 115 -4.43 -1.66 -7.21
N ASP A 116 -4.93 -2.91 -7.21
CA ASP A 116 -6.17 -3.22 -7.91
C ASP A 116 -7.42 -2.85 -7.08
N ILE A 117 -7.40 -3.06 -5.76
CA ILE A 117 -8.56 -2.70 -4.92
C ILE A 117 -8.77 -1.18 -4.90
N ASN A 118 -7.71 -0.38 -4.89
CA ASN A 118 -7.84 1.08 -4.96
C ASN A 118 -8.21 1.60 -6.36
N ASN A 119 -7.93 0.85 -7.43
CA ASN A 119 -8.18 1.31 -8.80
C ASN A 119 -9.51 0.83 -9.38
N GLY A 120 -9.96 -0.38 -9.02
CA GLY A 120 -11.20 -0.96 -9.56
C GLY A 120 -11.80 -2.05 -8.68
N GLY A 121 -11.52 -2.02 -7.39
CA GLY A 121 -12.15 -2.89 -6.40
C GLY A 121 -11.61 -4.31 -6.33
N PHE A 122 -12.21 -5.09 -5.44
CA PHE A 122 -11.85 -6.47 -5.13
C PHE A 122 -11.99 -7.40 -6.33
N LEU A 123 -13.00 -7.18 -7.17
CA LEU A 123 -13.22 -7.99 -8.38
C LEU A 123 -12.08 -7.81 -9.39
N GLN A 124 -11.52 -6.60 -9.55
CA GLN A 124 -10.35 -6.38 -10.40
C GLN A 124 -9.14 -7.15 -9.86
N PHE A 125 -8.89 -7.09 -8.55
CA PHE A 125 -7.79 -7.82 -7.91
C PHE A 125 -7.92 -9.34 -8.14
N LEU A 126 -9.10 -9.91 -7.91
CA LEU A 126 -9.32 -11.33 -8.08
C LEU A 126 -9.30 -11.76 -9.55
N GLY A 127 -9.89 -10.95 -10.45
CA GLY A 127 -9.89 -11.21 -11.89
C GLY A 127 -8.48 -11.19 -12.50
N ASN A 128 -7.61 -10.28 -12.06
CA ASN A 128 -6.26 -10.16 -12.58
C ASN A 128 -5.30 -11.25 -12.06
N TRP A 129 -5.45 -11.65 -10.80
CA TRP A 129 -4.42 -12.47 -10.12
C TRP A 129 -4.91 -13.81 -9.57
N GLY A 130 -6.22 -14.00 -9.48
CA GLY A 130 -6.85 -15.26 -9.09
C GLY A 130 -6.66 -15.66 -7.62
N LEU A 131 -7.21 -16.84 -7.30
CA LEU A 131 -7.30 -17.35 -5.94
C LEU A 131 -5.93 -17.59 -5.28
N ALA A 132 -4.93 -18.05 -6.04
CA ALA A 132 -3.60 -18.30 -5.49
C ALA A 132 -2.94 -17.02 -4.96
N ASN A 133 -3.07 -15.90 -5.69
CA ASN A 133 -2.56 -14.61 -5.23
C ASN A 133 -3.38 -14.11 -4.03
N HIS A 134 -4.71 -14.23 -4.05
CA HIS A 134 -5.57 -13.89 -2.90
C HIS A 134 -5.15 -14.64 -1.63
N GLN A 135 -4.94 -15.96 -1.71
CA GLN A 135 -4.49 -16.77 -0.57
C GLN A 135 -3.12 -16.33 -0.04
N LEU A 136 -2.17 -16.02 -0.93
CA LEU A 136 -0.87 -15.50 -0.54
C LEU A 136 -1.00 -14.12 0.14
N THR A 137 -1.84 -13.23 -0.38
CA THR A 137 -2.12 -11.93 0.24
C THR A 137 -2.68 -12.10 1.66
N LEU A 138 -3.62 -13.03 1.89
CA LEU A 138 -4.14 -13.31 3.23
C LEU A 138 -3.05 -13.80 4.20
N GLN A 139 -2.11 -14.63 3.71
CA GLN A 139 -0.97 -15.09 4.51
C GLN A 139 -0.01 -13.94 4.83
N ALA A 140 0.29 -13.10 3.85
CA ALA A 140 1.16 -11.94 4.03
C ALA A 140 0.55 -10.91 5.00
N LEU A 141 -0.75 -10.61 4.89
CA LEU A 141 -1.48 -9.75 5.84
C LEU A 141 -1.44 -10.30 7.26
N GLN A 142 -1.59 -11.63 7.41
CA GLN A 142 -1.41 -12.28 8.71
C GLN A 142 0.03 -12.11 9.24
N ALA A 143 1.05 -12.27 8.39
CA ALA A 143 2.45 -12.19 8.78
C ALA A 143 2.86 -10.79 9.23
N ILE A 144 2.38 -9.74 8.56
CA ILE A 144 2.65 -8.33 8.93
C ILE A 144 1.80 -7.86 10.12
N GLY A 145 0.82 -8.67 10.56
CA GLY A 145 -0.06 -8.33 11.67
C GLY A 145 -1.17 -7.33 11.31
N ALA A 146 -1.79 -7.49 10.14
CA ALA A 146 -2.94 -6.70 9.67
C ALA A 146 -4.25 -7.54 9.69
N PRO A 147 -4.76 -7.95 10.87
CA PRO A 147 -5.94 -8.80 10.97
C PRO A 147 -7.23 -8.14 10.48
N ILE A 148 -7.38 -6.82 10.56
CA ILE A 148 -8.61 -6.12 10.14
C ILE A 148 -8.65 -6.08 8.61
N THR A 149 -7.57 -5.64 7.96
CA THR A 149 -7.48 -5.66 6.49
C THR A 149 -7.63 -7.08 5.95
N ARG A 150 -7.03 -8.07 6.61
CA ARG A 150 -7.20 -9.48 6.24
C ARG A 150 -8.67 -9.90 6.31
N GLN A 151 -9.38 -9.52 7.37
CA GLN A 151 -10.79 -9.85 7.52
C GLN A 151 -11.64 -9.20 6.42
N CYS A 152 -11.36 -7.94 6.04
CA CYS A 152 -12.02 -7.28 4.92
C CYS A 152 -11.92 -8.11 3.63
N LEU A 153 -10.73 -8.61 3.28
CA LEU A 153 -10.55 -9.46 2.09
C LEU A 153 -11.32 -10.78 2.19
N GLN A 154 -11.35 -11.39 3.39
CA GLN A 154 -12.10 -12.63 3.61
C GLN A 154 -13.61 -12.40 3.46
N ASP A 155 -14.11 -11.28 3.95
CA ASP A 155 -15.53 -10.92 3.86
C ASP A 155 -15.94 -10.60 2.42
N MET A 156 -15.10 -9.87 1.66
CA MET A 156 -15.32 -9.63 0.23
C MET A 156 -15.36 -10.96 -0.54
N PHE A 157 -14.42 -11.85 -0.26
CA PHE A 157 -14.37 -13.16 -0.90
C PHE A 157 -15.58 -14.04 -0.54
N ALA A 158 -16.12 -13.92 0.67
CA ALA A 158 -17.30 -14.66 1.11
C ALA A 158 -18.58 -14.30 0.33
N VAL A 159 -18.66 -13.09 -0.25
CA VAL A 159 -19.75 -12.72 -1.18
C VAL A 159 -19.76 -13.63 -2.41
N LEU A 160 -18.59 -14.11 -2.83
CA LEU A 160 -18.41 -14.92 -4.03
C LEU A 160 -18.63 -16.43 -3.78
N LYS A 161 -19.00 -16.83 -2.56
CA LYS A 161 -19.06 -18.23 -2.13
C LYS A 161 -19.86 -19.15 -3.06
N ARG A 162 -20.95 -18.66 -3.67
CA ARG A 162 -21.75 -19.48 -4.60
C ARG A 162 -21.00 -19.90 -5.87
N PHE A 163 -19.99 -19.13 -6.27
CA PHE A 163 -19.14 -19.45 -7.43
C PHE A 163 -18.06 -20.47 -7.07
N GLU A 164 -17.65 -20.57 -5.81
CA GLU A 164 -16.75 -21.64 -5.35
C GLU A 164 -17.48 -22.99 -5.22
N GLU A 165 -18.73 -22.95 -4.75
CA GLU A 165 -19.54 -24.16 -4.50
C GLU A 165 -20.33 -24.63 -5.73
N GLY A 166 -20.30 -23.83 -6.80
CA GLY A 166 -21.03 -24.10 -8.04
C GLY A 166 -20.36 -25.17 -8.93
N PRO A 167 -21.13 -25.85 -9.78
CA PRO A 167 -20.59 -26.86 -10.71
C PRO A 167 -19.83 -26.25 -11.90
N GLU A 168 -19.89 -24.93 -12.09
CA GLU A 168 -19.29 -24.21 -13.20
C GLU A 168 -17.95 -23.60 -12.77
N ASN A 169 -16.88 -23.92 -13.51
CA ASN A 169 -15.60 -23.23 -13.39
C ASN A 169 -15.75 -21.82 -13.97
N VAL A 170 -16.17 -20.87 -13.13
CA VAL A 170 -16.29 -19.46 -13.49
C VAL A 170 -14.90 -18.84 -13.49
N ASP A 171 -14.55 -18.14 -14.58
CA ASP A 171 -13.37 -17.28 -14.61
C ASP A 171 -13.64 -16.05 -13.73
N TYR A 172 -12.71 -15.74 -12.83
CA TYR A 172 -12.88 -14.60 -11.91
C TYR A 172 -13.01 -13.26 -12.65
N SER A 173 -12.50 -13.15 -13.88
CA SER A 173 -12.66 -11.96 -14.72
C SER A 173 -14.10 -11.75 -15.21
N ASP A 174 -14.93 -12.80 -15.25
CA ASP A 174 -16.34 -12.72 -15.65
C ASP A 174 -17.26 -12.31 -14.49
N LEU A 175 -16.79 -12.37 -13.25
CA LEU A 175 -17.59 -12.10 -12.05
C LEU A 175 -18.38 -10.79 -12.08
N PRO A 176 -17.83 -9.64 -12.53
CA PRO A 176 -18.59 -8.38 -12.55
C PRO A 176 -19.93 -8.47 -13.28
N ALA A 177 -20.02 -9.30 -14.33
CA ALA A 177 -21.25 -9.52 -15.09
C ALA A 177 -22.18 -10.58 -14.49
N LEU A 178 -21.68 -11.42 -13.58
CA LEU A 178 -22.40 -12.55 -13.00
C LEU A 178 -22.97 -12.27 -11.61
N LEU A 179 -22.47 -11.23 -10.93
CA LEU A 179 -22.99 -10.79 -9.64
C LEU A 179 -24.37 -10.17 -9.79
N THR A 180 -25.22 -10.41 -8.80
CA THR A 180 -26.50 -9.70 -8.64
C THR A 180 -26.26 -8.29 -8.12
N ASP A 181 -27.24 -7.40 -8.30
CA ASP A 181 -27.16 -6.03 -7.76
C ASP A 181 -26.91 -6.01 -6.25
N ALA A 182 -27.54 -6.93 -5.50
CA ALA A 182 -27.34 -7.04 -4.05
C ALA A 182 -25.92 -7.50 -3.66
N GLU A 183 -25.29 -8.35 -4.47
CA GLU A 183 -23.89 -8.77 -4.25
C GLU A 183 -22.92 -7.62 -4.57
N HIS A 184 -23.21 -6.82 -5.61
CA HIS A 184 -22.46 -5.59 -5.91
C HIS A 184 -22.56 -4.57 -4.78
N GLU A 185 -23.77 -4.31 -4.26
CA GLU A 185 -23.97 -3.42 -3.12
C GLU A 185 -23.21 -3.93 -1.87
N GLN A 186 -23.28 -5.22 -1.59
CA GLN A 186 -22.55 -5.80 -0.45
C GLN A 186 -21.03 -5.69 -0.61
N LEU A 187 -20.47 -5.90 -1.81
CA LEU A 187 -19.04 -5.70 -2.05
C LEU A 187 -18.63 -4.24 -1.89
N GLN A 188 -19.44 -3.31 -2.41
CA GLN A 188 -19.17 -1.88 -2.28
C GLN A 188 -19.05 -1.46 -0.80
N GLU A 189 -19.96 -1.91 0.08
CA GLU A 189 -19.88 -1.62 1.52
C GLU A 189 -18.58 -2.15 2.16
N LEU A 190 -18.13 -3.33 1.73
CA LEU A 190 -16.88 -3.93 2.24
C LEU A 190 -15.64 -3.23 1.68
N GLU A 191 -15.67 -2.78 0.43
CA GLU A 191 -14.61 -2.01 -0.21
C GLU A 191 -14.44 -0.64 0.44
N GLU A 192 -15.53 0.03 0.81
CA GLU A 192 -15.50 1.26 1.59
C GLU A 192 -14.78 1.07 2.93
N ALA A 193 -15.05 -0.03 3.64
CA ALA A 193 -14.34 -0.37 4.87
C ALA A 193 -12.84 -0.64 4.66
N PHE A 194 -12.44 -1.13 3.49
CA PHE A 194 -11.02 -1.25 3.12
C PHE A 194 -10.39 0.12 2.80
N TRP A 195 -11.10 0.97 2.05
CA TRP A 195 -10.64 2.31 1.66
C TRP A 195 -10.56 3.31 2.82
N ASP A 196 -11.18 2.99 3.96
CA ASP A 196 -10.96 3.70 5.23
C ASP A 196 -9.56 3.45 5.81
N TYR A 197 -8.78 2.52 5.25
CA TYR A 197 -7.45 2.11 5.71
C TYR A 197 -7.43 1.84 7.23
N PRO A 198 -8.14 0.80 7.71
CA PRO A 198 -8.34 0.55 9.14
C PRO A 198 -7.02 0.26 9.89
N GLU A 199 -5.97 -0.10 9.17
CA GLU A 199 -4.63 -0.38 9.70
C GLU A 199 -3.56 0.32 8.86
N PRO A 200 -2.45 0.79 9.47
CA PRO A 200 -1.38 1.46 8.76
C PRO A 200 -0.49 0.45 8.01
N LEU A 201 -0.99 -0.08 6.88
CA LEU A 201 -0.32 -1.12 6.09
C LEU A 201 1.11 -0.74 5.72
N ASN A 202 1.34 0.51 5.31
CA ASN A 202 2.68 1.07 5.07
C ASN A 202 3.66 0.79 6.22
N LYS A 203 3.28 1.16 7.45
CA LYS A 203 4.09 0.95 8.66
C LYS A 203 4.25 -0.54 8.94
N LEU A 204 3.20 -1.34 8.84
CA LEU A 204 3.26 -2.79 9.11
C LEU A 204 4.18 -3.52 8.11
N VAL A 205 4.09 -3.20 6.82
CA VAL A 205 4.95 -3.73 5.76
C VAL A 205 6.40 -3.38 6.02
N VAL A 206 6.69 -2.10 6.28
CA VAL A 206 8.06 -1.64 6.56
C VAL A 206 8.60 -2.28 7.83
N MET A 207 7.80 -2.40 8.89
CA MET A 207 8.21 -3.03 10.16
C MET A 207 8.44 -4.54 10.06
N HIS A 208 7.87 -5.21 9.06
CA HIS A 208 8.06 -6.64 8.84
C HIS A 208 9.18 -6.95 7.84
N TYR A 209 9.20 -6.27 6.68
CA TYR A 209 10.10 -6.57 5.56
C TYR A 209 11.27 -5.60 5.38
N GLY A 210 11.24 -4.45 6.08
CA GLY A 210 12.33 -3.50 6.08
C GLY A 210 13.65 -4.12 6.57
N PRO A 211 14.79 -3.48 6.26
CA PRO A 211 16.10 -3.98 6.64
C PRO A 211 16.24 -4.12 8.15
N VAL A 212 16.60 -5.33 8.61
CA VAL A 212 17.02 -5.58 9.98
C VAL A 212 18.42 -4.98 10.14
N GLN A 213 18.59 -4.04 11.07
CA GLN A 213 19.91 -3.54 11.48
C GLN A 213 20.63 -4.55 12.38
#